data_AF-A0A1Y2TH11-F1
#
_entry.id   AF-A0A1Y2TH11-F1
#
_cell.length_a   1.000
_cell.length_b   1.000
_cell.length_c   1.000
_cell.angle_alpha   90.00
_cell.angle_beta   90.00
_cell.angle_gamma   90.00
#
_symmetry.space_group_name_H-M   'P 1'
#
loop_
_entity.id
_entity.type
_entity.pdbx_description
1 polymer ?
#
loop_
_entity_poly.entity_id
_entity_poly.type
_entity_poly.pdbx_seq_one_letter_code
_entity_poly.pdbx_strand_id
1 'polypeptide(L)'
;MFFFYENNRDFVPYKYTEIPPWSCAFIAVCPTFRGRIVRGDLTNLDGNKHMLGTWAEINWHSNGTGTTWGDISILQGNDGAAMIQSLDGLFRVKGFMLDILSNAPGDAWAQKATGSWCLDKIIGQDANNATKAWEAQFIDPWSVYLEDHIDPVINSENGRFQVTFFEGVV
;
A
#
# COMPACT_ATOMS: atom_id res chain seq x y z
N MET A 1 10.52 -5.80 6.28
CA MET A 1 9.61 -6.96 6.14
C MET A 1 8.31 -6.50 5.49
N PHE A 2 7.46 -7.42 5.05
CA PHE A 2 6.15 -7.12 4.48
C PHE A 2 5.06 -7.82 5.27
N PHE A 3 4.03 -7.07 5.66
CA PHE A 3 2.92 -7.54 6.47
C PHE A 3 1.63 -7.52 5.67
N PHE A 4 0.86 -8.59 5.79
CA PHE A 4 -0.43 -8.78 5.14
C PHE A 4 -1.48 -8.72 6.24
N TYR A 5 -2.42 -7.80 6.12
CA TYR A 5 -3.55 -7.66 7.04
C TYR A 5 -4.85 -8.00 6.31
N GLU A 6 -5.75 -8.71 6.97
CA GLU A 6 -7.14 -8.83 6.49
C GLU A 6 -7.91 -7.54 6.84
N ASN A 7 -8.89 -7.18 6.01
CA ASN A 7 -9.72 -6.00 6.21
C ASN A 7 -10.32 -5.98 7.62
N ASN A 8 -10.26 -4.79 8.25
CA ASN A 8 -10.68 -4.54 9.62
C ASN A 8 -9.89 -5.31 10.71
N ARG A 9 -8.72 -5.88 10.40
CA ARG A 9 -7.85 -6.60 11.35
C ARG A 9 -6.41 -6.07 11.33
N ASP A 10 -6.25 -4.77 11.52
CA ASP A 10 -4.96 -4.07 11.34
C ASP A 10 -4.03 -4.09 12.55
N PHE A 11 -4.40 -4.85 13.58
CA PHE A 11 -3.66 -4.97 14.83
C PHE A 11 -2.92 -6.31 14.95
N VAL A 12 -3.23 -7.28 14.08
CA VAL A 12 -2.53 -8.56 13.99
C VAL A 12 -2.41 -8.93 12.51
N PRO A 13 -1.18 -9.11 11.98
CA PRO A 13 -1.00 -9.52 10.59
C PRO A 13 -1.51 -10.94 10.37
N TYR A 14 -2.19 -11.13 9.25
CA TYR A 14 -2.59 -12.44 8.72
C TYR A 14 -1.38 -13.29 8.31
N LYS A 15 -0.40 -12.64 7.68
CA LYS A 15 0.87 -13.25 7.25
C LYS A 15 1.94 -12.16 7.21
N TYR A 16 3.20 -12.55 7.32
CA TYR A 16 4.31 -11.67 6.97
C TYR A 16 5.41 -12.47 6.25
N THR A 17 6.27 -11.74 5.54
CA THR A 17 7.45 -12.31 4.89
C THR A 17 8.59 -11.30 4.91
N GLU A 18 9.81 -11.80 4.91
CA GLU A 18 10.98 -11.01 4.60
C GLU A 18 11.32 -11.21 3.12
N ILE A 19 11.56 -10.12 2.40
CA ILE A 19 11.99 -10.16 1.00
C ILE A 19 13.22 -9.23 0.93
N PRO A 20 14.42 -9.77 0.62
CA PRO A 20 15.61 -8.95 0.45
C PRO A 20 15.45 -7.95 -0.70
N PRO A 21 16.23 -6.86 -0.71
CA PRO A 21 16.29 -5.96 -1.86
C PRO A 21 16.51 -6.73 -3.17
N TRP A 22 15.87 -6.29 -4.25
CA TRP A 22 15.99 -6.87 -5.59
C TRP A 22 15.53 -8.33 -5.71
N SER A 23 14.78 -8.83 -4.72
CA SER A 23 14.24 -10.19 -4.71
C SER A 23 12.72 -10.18 -4.83
N CYS A 24 12.14 -11.33 -5.19
CA CYS A 24 10.71 -11.54 -5.21
C CYS A 24 10.34 -12.83 -4.47
N ALA A 25 9.10 -12.90 -3.97
CA ALA A 25 8.53 -14.08 -3.36
C ALA A 25 7.09 -14.25 -3.85
N PHE A 26 6.68 -15.50 -4.10
CA PHE A 26 5.28 -15.80 -4.37
C PHE A 26 4.54 -16.02 -3.04
N ILE A 27 3.57 -15.16 -2.74
CA ILE A 27 2.76 -15.26 -1.54
C ILE A 27 1.35 -15.69 -1.90
N ALA A 28 0.99 -16.92 -1.53
CA ALA A 28 -0.38 -17.40 -1.60
C ALA A 28 -1.22 -16.85 -0.43
N VAL A 29 -2.43 -16.38 -0.75
CA VAL A 29 -3.48 -15.97 0.19
C VAL A 29 -4.74 -16.81 -0.07
N CYS A 30 -5.68 -16.81 0.88
CA CYS A 30 -6.94 -17.54 0.72
C CYS A 30 -7.80 -16.95 -0.41
N PRO A 31 -8.64 -17.75 -1.09
CA PRO A 31 -9.62 -17.28 -2.10
C PRO A 31 -10.72 -16.33 -1.59
N THR A 32 -10.62 -15.91 -0.33
CA THR A 32 -11.53 -14.95 0.31
C THR A 32 -10.76 -13.77 0.89
N PHE A 33 -9.45 -13.68 0.61
CA PHE A 33 -8.59 -12.64 1.14
C PHE A 33 -9.07 -11.27 0.65
N ARG A 34 -9.35 -10.40 1.61
CA ARG A 34 -9.60 -8.99 1.40
C ARG A 34 -8.71 -8.29 2.40
N GLY A 35 -7.76 -7.53 1.91
CA GLY A 35 -6.71 -7.08 2.78
C GLY A 35 -5.69 -6.24 2.06
N ARG A 36 -4.60 -6.01 2.79
CA ARG A 36 -3.64 -4.98 2.44
C ARG A 36 -2.23 -5.36 2.87
N ILE A 37 -1.26 -4.86 2.12
CA ILE A 37 0.16 -5.20 2.22
C ILE A 37 0.93 -3.91 2.50
N VAL A 38 1.83 -3.93 3.49
CA VAL A 38 2.62 -2.76 3.89
C VAL A 38 4.04 -3.16 4.31
N ARG A 39 4.98 -2.21 4.21
CA ARG A 39 6.33 -2.33 4.78
C ARG A 39 6.25 -2.22 6.31
N GLY A 40 7.03 -3.04 7.01
CA GLY A 40 7.10 -2.99 8.46
C GLY A 40 8.28 -3.77 9.04
N ASP A 41 8.33 -3.82 10.37
CA ASP A 41 9.30 -4.59 11.15
C ASP A 41 8.60 -5.36 12.30
N LEU A 42 9.36 -5.79 13.31
CA LEU A 42 8.82 -6.54 14.43
C LEU A 42 7.82 -5.74 15.30
N THR A 43 7.76 -4.41 15.23
CA THR A 43 6.74 -3.63 15.94
C THR A 43 5.34 -3.94 15.45
N ASN A 44 5.19 -4.35 14.18
CA ASN A 44 3.89 -4.78 13.63
C ASN A 44 3.32 -6.05 14.29
N LEU A 45 4.06 -6.70 15.20
CA LEU A 45 3.64 -7.90 15.95
C LEU A 45 3.24 -7.60 17.40
N ASP A 46 3.20 -6.33 17.82
CA ASP A 46 2.95 -5.92 19.21
C ASP A 46 1.46 -5.90 19.61
N GLY A 47 0.54 -6.19 18.67
CA GLY A 47 -0.90 -6.17 18.90
C GLY A 47 -1.54 -4.78 18.75
N ASN A 48 -0.79 -3.75 18.37
CA ASN A 48 -1.28 -2.40 18.11
C ASN A 48 -1.47 -2.14 16.60
N LYS A 49 -2.24 -1.09 16.29
CA LYS A 49 -2.43 -0.63 14.91
C LYS A 49 -1.29 0.30 14.50
N HIS A 50 -0.65 -0.01 13.38
CA HIS A 50 0.42 0.78 12.78
C HIS A 50 0.02 1.16 11.36
N MET A 51 -0.67 2.30 11.22
CA MET A 51 -1.39 2.64 9.98
C MET A 51 -0.54 3.38 8.94
N LEU A 52 0.53 4.07 9.38
CA LEU A 52 1.38 4.87 8.50
C LEU A 52 2.15 3.97 7.52
N GLY A 53 2.02 4.25 6.22
CA GLY A 53 2.79 3.59 5.16
C GLY A 53 2.04 3.51 3.84
N THR A 54 2.75 3.12 2.78
CA THR A 54 2.14 2.87 1.47
C THR A 54 1.51 1.49 1.44
N TRP A 55 0.23 1.41 1.11
CA TRP A 55 -0.54 0.16 1.12
C TRP A 55 -0.78 -0.35 -0.29
N ALA A 56 -0.58 -1.64 -0.51
CA ALA A 56 -1.16 -2.32 -1.67
C ALA A 56 -2.41 -3.08 -1.20
N GLU A 57 -3.57 -2.80 -1.78
CA GLU A 57 -4.84 -3.39 -1.37
C GLU A 57 -5.26 -4.46 -2.39
N ILE A 58 -5.77 -5.59 -1.90
CA ILE A 58 -6.21 -6.72 -2.73
C ILE A 58 -7.53 -7.25 -2.19
N ASN A 59 -8.50 -7.42 -3.07
CA ASN A 59 -9.83 -7.91 -2.74
C ASN A 59 -10.25 -9.05 -3.66
N TRP A 60 -10.29 -10.27 -3.12
CA TRP A 60 -10.95 -11.40 -3.75
C TRP A 60 -12.47 -11.29 -3.60
N HIS A 61 -13.17 -11.23 -4.74
CA HIS A 61 -14.61 -11.41 -4.75
C HIS A 61 -14.96 -12.90 -4.63
N SER A 62 -15.80 -13.21 -3.64
CA SER A 62 -16.28 -14.56 -3.36
C SER A 62 -17.41 -15.01 -4.29
N ASN A 63 -17.73 -14.25 -5.35
CA ASN A 63 -18.88 -14.49 -6.23
C ASN A 63 -18.61 -15.54 -7.33
N GLY A 64 -17.47 -16.24 -7.27
CA GLY A 64 -17.15 -17.34 -8.18
C GLY A 64 -16.66 -16.93 -9.58
N THR A 65 -16.50 -15.63 -9.87
CA THR A 65 -15.98 -15.17 -11.17
C THR A 65 -14.46 -15.28 -11.28
N GLY A 66 -13.75 -15.51 -10.16
CA GLY A 66 -12.28 -15.48 -10.10
C GLY A 66 -11.67 -14.08 -10.20
N THR A 67 -12.49 -13.05 -10.42
CA THR A 67 -12.05 -11.67 -10.54
C THR A 67 -11.58 -11.15 -9.18
N THR A 68 -10.35 -10.66 -9.16
CA THR A 68 -9.74 -10.01 -7.99
C THR A 68 -9.42 -8.57 -8.35
N TRP A 69 -9.58 -7.66 -7.41
CA TRP A 69 -9.26 -6.25 -7.58
C TRP A 69 -8.07 -5.87 -6.72
N GLY A 70 -7.34 -4.86 -7.14
CA GLY A 70 -6.31 -4.26 -6.32
C GLY A 70 -5.84 -2.91 -6.81
N ASP A 71 -5.15 -2.23 -5.92
CA ASP A 71 -4.74 -0.83 -6.06
C ASP A 71 -3.54 -0.54 -5.14
N ILE A 72 -3.03 0.68 -5.24
CA ILE A 72 -2.06 1.25 -4.32
C ILE A 72 -2.73 2.44 -3.64
N SER A 73 -2.56 2.54 -2.33
CA SER A 73 -3.15 3.59 -1.49
C SER A 73 -2.10 4.25 -0.62
N ILE A 74 -2.12 5.57 -0.61
CA ILE A 74 -1.27 6.44 0.23
C ILE A 74 -2.10 7.28 1.20
N LEU A 75 -3.40 6.97 1.34
CA LEU A 75 -4.32 7.71 2.20
C LEU A 75 -3.90 7.73 3.67
N GLN A 76 -3.34 6.62 4.16
CA GLN A 76 -2.88 6.47 5.54
C GLN A 76 -1.43 6.91 5.75
N GLY A 77 -0.77 7.44 4.73
CA GLY A 77 0.64 7.82 4.72
C GLY A 77 1.37 7.22 3.53
N ASN A 78 2.63 7.62 3.35
CA ASN A 78 3.44 7.16 2.23
C ASN A 78 4.88 6.94 2.69
N ASP A 79 5.27 5.66 2.75
CA ASP A 79 6.61 5.23 3.16
C ASP A 79 7.49 4.81 1.97
N GLY A 80 7.10 5.20 0.75
CA GLY A 80 7.85 4.96 -0.46
C GLY A 80 6.98 4.40 -1.58
N ALA A 81 7.46 4.56 -2.80
CA ALA A 81 6.74 4.22 -4.01
C ALA A 81 6.35 2.73 -4.10
N ALA A 82 5.22 2.46 -4.74
CA ALA A 82 4.74 1.12 -5.00
C ALA A 82 3.94 1.04 -6.29
N MET A 83 3.92 -0.14 -6.91
CA MET A 83 3.12 -0.47 -8.08
C MET A 83 2.41 -1.80 -7.93
N ILE A 84 1.25 -1.90 -8.58
CA ILE A 84 0.50 -3.15 -8.73
C ILE A 84 0.23 -3.41 -10.20
N GLN A 85 0.40 -4.67 -10.61
CA GLN A 85 0.22 -5.12 -11.99
C GLN A 85 -0.58 -6.42 -12.04
N SER A 86 -1.56 -6.53 -12.94
CA SER A 86 -2.27 -7.79 -13.22
C SER A 86 -1.38 -8.77 -14.00
N LEU A 87 -1.41 -10.05 -13.63
CA LEU A 87 -0.65 -11.14 -14.27
C LEU A 87 -1.56 -12.14 -15.01
N ASP A 88 -2.69 -11.65 -15.49
CA ASP A 88 -3.71 -12.38 -16.26
C ASP A 88 -3.56 -12.20 -17.78
N GLY A 89 -2.51 -11.51 -18.23
CA GLY A 89 -2.28 -11.19 -19.64
C GLY A 89 -2.97 -9.91 -20.11
N LEU A 90 -3.71 -9.22 -19.23
CA LEU A 90 -4.32 -7.92 -19.52
C LEU A 90 -3.40 -6.75 -19.16
N PHE A 91 -2.31 -7.02 -18.43
CA PHE A 91 -1.23 -6.09 -18.11
C PHE A 91 -1.72 -4.73 -17.57
N ARG A 92 -2.75 -4.74 -16.74
CA ARG A 92 -3.26 -3.53 -16.09
C ARG A 92 -2.30 -3.12 -14.99
N VAL A 93 -1.98 -1.84 -14.88
CA VAL A 93 -0.97 -1.31 -13.96
C VAL A 93 -1.44 -0.02 -13.30
N LYS A 94 -1.15 0.09 -12.00
CA LYS A 94 -1.34 1.29 -11.16
C LYS A 94 -0.17 1.46 -10.19
N GLY A 95 -0.06 2.62 -9.58
CA GLY A 95 1.06 3.00 -8.71
C GLY A 95 1.96 4.09 -9.29
N PHE A 96 3.11 4.27 -8.66
CA PHE A 96 4.14 5.23 -9.03
C PHE A 96 5.52 4.68 -8.69
N MET A 97 6.57 5.27 -9.28
CA MET A 97 7.96 4.87 -9.08
C MET A 97 8.84 6.01 -8.55
N LEU A 98 8.35 7.25 -8.62
CA LEU A 98 9.12 8.43 -8.25
C LEU A 98 9.32 8.47 -6.74
N ASP A 99 10.56 8.70 -6.30
CA ASP A 99 10.83 9.07 -4.91
C ASP A 99 10.34 10.49 -4.67
N ILE A 100 9.35 10.61 -3.79
CA ILE A 100 8.82 11.88 -3.33
C ILE A 100 9.08 12.11 -1.83
N LEU A 101 9.83 11.22 -1.17
CA LEU A 101 10.21 11.37 0.23
C LEU A 101 11.36 12.37 0.35
N SER A 102 12.43 12.21 -0.43
CA SER A 102 13.71 12.93 -0.23
C SER A 102 13.63 14.47 -0.19
N ASN A 103 12.57 15.08 -0.75
CA ASN A 103 12.43 16.54 -0.84
C ASN A 103 11.12 17.06 -0.22
N ALA A 104 10.39 16.24 0.52
CA ALA A 104 9.12 16.64 1.10
C ALA A 104 9.30 17.75 2.15
N PRO A 105 8.37 18.72 2.21
CA PRO A 105 8.45 19.82 3.17
C PRO A 105 8.34 19.29 4.61
N GLY A 106 9.00 19.97 5.54
CA GLY A 106 9.15 19.48 6.92
C GLY A 106 7.83 19.20 7.66
N ASP A 107 6.75 19.88 7.30
CA ASP A 107 5.41 19.72 7.87
C ASP A 107 4.58 18.60 7.23
N ALA A 108 5.07 17.96 6.16
CA ALA A 108 4.44 16.79 5.53
C ALA A 108 4.83 15.46 6.18
N TRP A 109 5.69 15.46 7.20
CA TRP A 109 6.25 14.23 7.75
C TRP A 109 5.55 13.78 9.03
N ALA A 110 5.41 12.46 9.18
CA ALA A 110 5.03 11.81 10.43
C ALA A 110 5.98 10.66 10.76
N GLN A 111 6.12 10.37 12.05
CA GLN A 111 6.98 9.30 12.53
C GLN A 111 6.17 8.00 12.69
N LYS A 112 6.64 6.92 12.06
CA LYS A 112 6.15 5.55 12.26
C LYS A 112 6.52 5.08 13.67
N ALA A 113 5.81 4.08 14.18
CA ALA A 113 6.10 3.48 15.49
C ALA A 113 7.51 2.83 15.56
N THR A 114 8.06 2.46 14.41
CA THR A 114 9.45 1.98 14.24
C THR A 114 10.49 3.07 14.49
N GLY A 115 10.06 4.34 14.49
CA GLY A 115 10.92 5.52 14.61
C GLY A 115 11.34 6.12 13.26
N SER A 116 11.05 5.47 12.13
CA SER A 116 11.30 6.05 10.81
C SER A 116 10.28 7.12 10.43
N TRP A 117 10.62 7.97 9.46
CA TRP A 117 9.80 9.09 9.02
C TRP A 117 9.25 8.83 7.62
N CYS A 118 7.94 8.96 7.47
CA CYS A 118 7.23 8.85 6.20
C CYS A 118 6.35 10.10 5.98
N LEU A 119 5.73 10.23 4.81
CA LEU A 119 4.71 11.27 4.65
C LEU A 119 3.47 10.89 5.47
N ASP A 120 2.85 11.91 6.07
CA ASP A 120 1.75 11.75 7.00
C ASP A 120 0.45 11.31 6.29
N LYS A 121 -0.53 10.87 7.06
CA LYS A 121 -1.84 10.49 6.52
C LYS A 121 -2.56 11.70 5.94
N ILE A 122 -3.34 11.47 4.88
CA ILE A 122 -4.13 12.50 4.19
C ILE A 122 -5.64 12.27 4.32
N ILE A 123 -6.04 11.36 5.21
CA ILE A 123 -7.44 11.01 5.47
C ILE A 123 -7.78 11.09 6.96
N GLY A 124 -9.05 11.37 7.24
CA GLY A 124 -9.61 11.41 8.59
C GLY A 124 -9.44 12.76 9.30
N GLN A 125 -9.73 12.78 10.60
CA GLN A 125 -9.79 14.00 11.39
C GLN A 125 -8.45 14.76 11.47
N ASP A 126 -7.32 14.04 11.38
CA ASP A 126 -5.97 14.63 11.43
C ASP A 126 -5.24 14.48 10.08
N ALA A 127 -5.98 14.61 8.98
CA ALA A 127 -5.38 14.62 7.65
C ALA A 127 -4.40 15.79 7.48
N ASN A 128 -3.22 15.50 6.95
CA ASN A 128 -2.16 16.46 6.75
C ASN A 128 -2.25 17.13 5.37
N ASN A 129 -2.64 18.41 5.35
CA ASN A 129 -2.80 19.16 4.11
C ASN A 129 -1.48 19.42 3.38
N ALA A 130 -0.36 19.56 4.11
CA ALA A 130 0.96 19.76 3.49
C ALA A 130 1.40 18.49 2.75
N THR A 131 1.14 17.32 3.33
CA THR A 131 1.36 16.03 2.67
C THR A 131 0.52 15.90 1.42
N LYS A 132 -0.79 16.12 1.51
CA LYS A 132 -1.69 16.02 0.36
C LYS A 132 -1.26 16.97 -0.78
N ALA A 133 -0.94 18.22 -0.44
CA ALA A 133 -0.48 19.20 -1.43
C ALA A 133 0.88 18.84 -2.05
N TRP A 134 1.76 18.19 -1.29
CA TRP A 134 3.04 17.69 -1.80
C TRP A 134 2.82 16.52 -2.76
N GLU A 135 2.09 15.49 -2.35
CA GLU A 135 1.85 14.29 -3.16
C GLU A 135 1.12 14.61 -4.47
N ALA A 136 0.14 15.52 -4.43
CA ALA A 136 -0.62 15.96 -5.60
C ALA A 136 0.21 16.70 -6.68
N GLN A 137 1.42 17.15 -6.35
CA GLN A 137 2.33 17.74 -7.35
C GLN A 137 2.97 16.68 -8.26
N PHE A 138 3.04 15.43 -7.79
CA PHE A 138 3.85 14.39 -8.41
C PHE A 138 3.05 13.15 -8.81
N ILE A 139 1.94 12.89 -8.13
CA ILE A 139 1.17 11.66 -8.29
C ILE A 139 -0.19 11.99 -8.89
N ASP A 140 -0.49 11.33 -10.01
CA ASP A 140 -1.82 11.36 -10.62
C ASP A 140 -2.81 10.57 -9.72
N PRO A 141 -3.92 11.18 -9.26
CA PRO A 141 -4.91 10.48 -8.45
C PRO A 141 -5.61 9.33 -9.18
N TRP A 142 -5.51 9.24 -10.51
CA TRP A 142 -5.94 8.04 -11.24
C TRP A 142 -4.94 6.89 -11.15
N SER A 143 -3.76 7.09 -10.56
CA SER A 143 -2.72 6.06 -10.42
C SER A 143 -2.66 5.42 -9.05
N VAL A 144 -3.08 6.11 -7.98
CA VAL A 144 -3.16 5.60 -6.60
C VAL A 144 -4.32 6.27 -5.86
N TYR A 145 -4.81 5.66 -4.78
CA TYR A 145 -5.73 6.35 -3.88
C TYR A 145 -4.97 7.47 -3.15
N LEU A 146 -5.07 8.67 -3.72
CA LEU A 146 -4.67 9.96 -3.17
C LEU A 146 -5.90 10.78 -2.73
N GLU A 147 -7.07 10.45 -3.30
CA GLU A 147 -8.36 11.05 -3.01
C GLU A 147 -9.40 9.94 -2.88
N ASP A 148 -10.31 10.06 -1.93
CA ASP A 148 -11.26 9.00 -1.55
C ASP A 148 -12.40 8.77 -2.57
N HIS A 149 -12.64 9.74 -3.47
CA HIS A 149 -13.70 9.71 -4.46
C HIS A 149 -13.23 9.26 -5.85
N ILE A 150 -11.92 9.07 -6.05
CA ILE A 150 -11.34 8.55 -7.29
C ILE A 150 -11.05 7.07 -7.07
N ASP A 151 -11.31 6.23 -8.07
CA ASP A 151 -11.20 4.77 -7.98
C ASP A 151 -10.08 4.22 -8.89
N PRO A 152 -8.80 4.30 -8.48
CA PRO A 152 -7.63 3.94 -9.28
C PRO A 152 -7.34 2.43 -9.19
N VAL A 153 -8.37 1.61 -9.39
CA VAL A 153 -8.30 0.16 -9.18
C VAL A 153 -8.05 -0.57 -10.50
N ILE A 154 -7.32 -1.68 -10.42
CA ILE A 154 -7.21 -2.67 -11.49
C ILE A 154 -7.80 -4.00 -11.08
N ASN A 155 -8.15 -4.82 -12.06
CA ASN A 155 -8.58 -6.19 -11.83
C ASN A 155 -7.67 -7.21 -12.51
N SER A 156 -7.69 -8.42 -11.95
CA SER A 156 -7.06 -9.63 -12.48
C SER A 156 -8.10 -10.74 -12.60
N GLU A 157 -8.24 -11.34 -13.78
CA GLU A 157 -9.22 -12.40 -14.06
C GLU A 157 -8.82 -13.75 -13.46
N ASN A 158 -7.53 -13.97 -13.21
CA ASN A 158 -7.02 -15.20 -12.59
C ASN A 158 -6.57 -14.99 -11.13
N GLY A 159 -6.84 -13.82 -10.56
CA GLY A 159 -6.50 -13.44 -9.20
C GLY A 159 -5.01 -13.30 -8.90
N ARG A 160 -4.15 -13.18 -9.93
CA ARG A 160 -2.71 -12.96 -9.77
C ARG A 160 -2.33 -11.49 -9.99
N PHE A 161 -1.57 -10.97 -9.05
CA PHE A 161 -0.94 -9.66 -9.13
C PHE A 161 0.56 -9.76 -8.85
N GLN A 162 1.32 -8.86 -9.45
CA GLN A 162 2.63 -8.48 -8.95
C GLN A 162 2.49 -7.16 -8.22
N VAL A 163 3.00 -7.10 -6.99
CA VAL A 163 3.16 -5.84 -6.25
C VAL A 163 4.66 -5.57 -6.14
N THR A 164 5.10 -4.42 -6.63
CA THR A 164 6.49 -3.97 -6.55
C THR A 164 6.57 -2.83 -5.57
N PHE A 165 7.28 -3.03 -4.46
CA PHE A 165 7.66 -1.97 -3.54
C PHE A 165 9.06 -1.47 -3.91
N PHE A 166 9.19 -0.18 -4.19
CA PHE A 166 10.48 0.47 -4.46
C PHE A 166 11.20 0.82 -3.15
N GLU A 167 12.33 1.52 -3.24
CA GLU A 167 12.99 2.08 -2.05
C GLU A 167 12.01 2.89 -1.22
N GLY A 168 12.14 2.77 0.10
CA GLY A 168 11.20 3.31 1.07
C GLY A 168 11.70 3.09 2.49
N VAL A 169 10.93 3.57 3.47
CA VAL A 169 11.25 3.47 4.88
C VAL A 169 10.39 2.42 5.58
N VAL A 170 10.92 1.84 6.67
CA VAL A 170 10.25 0.81 7.46
C VAL A 170 9.86 1.35 8.81
#